data_AF-A0A382PZG2-F1
#
_entry.id   AF-A0A382PZG2-F1
#
_cell.length_a   1.000
_cell.length_b   1.000
_cell.length_c   1.000
_cell.angle_alpha   90.00
_cell.angle_beta   90.00
_cell.angle_gamma   90.00
#
_symmetry.space_group_name_H-M   'P 1'
#
loop_
_entity.id
_entity.type
_entity.pdbx_description
1 polymer ?
#
loop_
_entity_poly.entity_id
_entity_poly.type
_entity_poly.pdbx_seq_one_letter_code
_entity_poly.pdbx_strand_id
1 'polypeptide(L)'
;MNGETLSPPPIWLMRQAGRYLPEYMSIRSTVTNFLDLCYNTELATEITLQPIRRFGFDAAIIFSDILVLPDALGQKVGFKSGIGPVLKPIRSRNQIGELRQASQQEILKPIYESISKVAASLGPDVALIGFAGAPWTVATYMVEGGSSKGFNYVKNWAISDPEGFRELIKKLIESTTVHLTKQIEAGAEVIQIFDSWAGILSPREF
;
A
#
# COMPACT_ATOMS: atom_id res chain seq x y z
N MET A 1 10.78 6.54 17.78
CA MET A 1 9.38 7.03 17.90
C MET A 1 8.88 7.14 19.34
N ASN A 2 9.68 6.79 20.35
CA ASN A 2 9.28 6.84 21.77
C ASN A 2 9.38 8.25 22.40
N GLY A 3 9.46 9.31 21.59
CA GLY A 3 9.72 10.68 22.06
C GLY A 3 11.17 10.96 22.48
N GLU A 4 12.06 9.98 22.38
CA GLU A 4 13.48 10.12 22.66
C GLU A 4 14.20 10.89 21.54
N THR A 5 15.18 11.73 21.92
CA THR A 5 16.03 12.47 20.98
C THR A 5 17.32 11.70 20.75
N LEU A 6 17.59 11.34 19.50
CA LEU A 6 18.81 10.64 19.08
C LEU A 6 19.72 11.60 18.30
N SER A 7 21.04 11.38 18.38
CA SER A 7 22.04 12.16 17.64
C SER A 7 23.05 11.23 16.96
N PRO A 8 23.15 11.22 15.61
CA PRO A 8 22.31 11.97 14.67
C PRO A 8 20.84 11.50 14.68
N PRO A 9 19.88 12.30 14.19
CA PRO A 9 18.49 11.84 14.05
C PRO A 9 18.39 10.71 13.02
N PRO A 10 17.53 9.70 13.24
CA PRO A 10 17.38 8.58 12.31
C PRO A 10 16.81 9.04 10.98
N ILE A 11 17.26 8.44 9.89
CA ILE A 11 16.91 8.79 8.51
C ILE A 11 16.51 7.56 7.70
N TRP A 12 15.45 7.74 6.92
CA TRP A 12 15.04 6.88 5.82
C TRP A 12 14.40 7.77 4.75
N LEU A 13 14.26 7.28 3.52
CA LEU A 13 13.70 8.05 2.43
C LEU A 13 12.45 7.38 1.85
N MET A 14 11.39 8.17 1.65
CA MET A 14 10.23 7.70 0.88
C MET A 14 10.67 7.29 -0.53
N ARG A 15 10.19 6.12 -0.98
CA ARG A 15 10.59 5.49 -2.25
C ARG A 15 12.10 5.14 -2.32
N GLN A 16 12.72 4.82 -1.18
CA GLN A 16 14.10 4.33 -1.14
C GLN A 16 14.34 3.08 -1.99
N ALA A 17 13.36 2.21 -2.16
CA ALA A 17 13.41 1.13 -3.14
C ALA A 17 12.71 1.59 -4.43
N GLY A 18 13.48 1.91 -5.48
CA GLY A 18 12.88 2.46 -6.69
C GLY A 18 13.84 2.67 -7.87
N ARG A 19 13.29 3.22 -8.96
CA ARG A 19 13.90 3.32 -10.30
C ARG A 19 15.24 4.08 -10.36
N TYR A 20 15.60 4.83 -9.33
CA TYR A 20 16.90 5.50 -9.26
C TYR A 20 18.05 4.53 -8.96
N LEU A 21 17.75 3.31 -8.49
CA LEU A 21 18.71 2.23 -8.29
C LEU A 21 18.81 1.35 -9.55
N PRO A 22 20.00 1.21 -10.17
CA PRO A 22 20.20 0.28 -11.29
C PRO A 22 19.81 -1.17 -10.97
N GLU A 23 20.11 -1.65 -9.76
CA GLU A 23 19.78 -2.97 -9.25
C GLU A 23 18.26 -3.21 -9.13
N TYR A 24 17.49 -2.18 -8.74
CA TYR A 24 16.04 -2.21 -8.79
C TYR A 24 15.55 -2.32 -10.24
N MET A 25 16.12 -1.52 -11.14
CA MET A 25 15.73 -1.51 -12.55
C MET A 25 16.00 -2.85 -13.24
N SER A 26 17.10 -3.52 -12.88
CA SER A 26 17.42 -4.86 -13.36
C SER A 26 16.29 -5.84 -13.02
N ILE A 27 15.85 -5.89 -11.76
CA ILE A 27 14.72 -6.74 -11.34
C ILE A 27 13.41 -6.27 -11.99
N ARG A 28 13.11 -4.97 -11.96
CA ARG A 28 11.84 -4.44 -12.50
C ARG A 28 11.68 -4.75 -13.98
N SER A 29 12.77 -4.88 -14.73
CA SER A 29 12.75 -5.19 -16.16
C SER A 29 12.38 -6.64 -16.49
N THR A 30 12.45 -7.56 -15.52
CA THR A 30 12.13 -8.99 -15.73
C THR A 30 10.65 -9.29 -15.60
N VAL A 31 9.83 -8.33 -15.16
CA VAL A 31 8.41 -8.49 -14.88
C VAL A 31 7.55 -7.50 -15.66
N THR A 32 6.39 -7.95 -16.12
CA THR A 32 5.45 -7.09 -16.85
C THR A 32 4.61 -6.26 -15.86
N ASN A 33 3.94 -6.95 -14.93
CA ASN A 33 3.06 -6.33 -13.95
C ASN A 33 3.81 -6.00 -12.66
N PHE A 34 3.51 -4.83 -12.10
CA PHE A 34 4.16 -4.35 -10.87
C PHE A 34 3.72 -5.15 -9.64
N LEU A 35 2.44 -5.54 -9.55
CA LEU A 35 1.95 -6.33 -8.43
C LEU A 35 2.61 -7.71 -8.33
N ASP A 36 3.06 -8.27 -9.45
CA ASP A 36 3.79 -9.54 -9.46
C ASP A 36 5.10 -9.43 -8.66
N LEU A 37 5.70 -8.25 -8.56
CA LEU A 37 6.84 -8.02 -7.66
C LEU A 37 6.42 -8.00 -6.20
N CYS A 38 5.31 -7.32 -5.90
CA CYS A 38 4.78 -7.22 -4.54
C CYS A 38 4.36 -8.59 -3.98
N TYR A 39 3.85 -9.48 -4.84
CA TYR A 39 3.45 -10.83 -4.48
C TYR A 39 4.56 -11.87 -4.60
N ASN A 40 5.72 -11.52 -5.15
CA ASN A 40 6.87 -12.42 -5.16
C ASN A 40 7.71 -12.18 -3.91
N THR A 41 7.64 -13.14 -2.99
CA THR A 41 8.27 -13.03 -1.67
C THR A 41 9.76 -12.70 -1.75
N GLU A 42 10.50 -13.38 -2.64
CA GLU A 42 11.94 -13.23 -2.83
C GLU A 42 12.30 -11.87 -3.45
N LEU A 43 11.58 -11.45 -4.50
CA LEU A 43 11.85 -10.19 -5.18
C LEU A 43 11.50 -8.99 -4.29
N ALA A 44 10.36 -9.01 -3.59
CA ALA A 44 10.00 -7.95 -2.66
C ALA A 44 11.00 -7.84 -1.50
N THR A 45 11.48 -8.97 -0.97
CA THR A 45 12.53 -9.00 0.06
C THR A 45 13.81 -8.38 -0.47
N GLU A 46 14.29 -8.83 -1.63
CA GLU A 46 15.53 -8.33 -2.24
C GLU A 46 15.45 -6.83 -2.52
N ILE A 47 14.37 -6.37 -3.15
CA ILE A 47 14.14 -4.96 -3.45
C ILE A 47 14.13 -4.10 -2.18
N THR A 48 13.51 -4.59 -1.10
CA THR A 48 13.46 -3.86 0.19
C THR A 48 14.84 -3.64 0.78
N LEU A 49 15.74 -4.63 0.66
CA LEU A 49 17.08 -4.61 1.26
C LEU A 49 18.13 -3.84 0.45
N GLN A 50 17.90 -3.61 -0.85
CA GLN A 50 18.82 -2.85 -1.72
C GLN A 50 19.27 -1.49 -1.13
N PRO A 51 18.36 -0.56 -0.76
CA PRO A 51 18.77 0.73 -0.20
C PRO A 51 19.47 0.61 1.16
N ILE A 52 19.13 -0.39 1.96
CA ILE A 52 19.79 -0.62 3.26
C ILE A 52 21.26 -0.99 3.05
N ARG A 53 21.53 -1.92 2.13
CA ARG A 53 22.92 -2.31 1.78
C ARG A 53 23.73 -1.17 1.17
N ARG A 54 23.06 -0.27 0.42
CA ARG A 54 23.75 0.79 -0.33
C ARG A 54 24.01 2.05 0.50
N PHE A 55 23.10 2.40 1.40
CA PHE A 55 23.13 3.69 2.10
C PHE A 55 23.14 3.57 3.63
N GLY A 56 22.82 2.40 4.19
CA GLY A 56 22.77 2.21 5.64
C GLY A 56 21.69 3.06 6.32
N PHE A 57 20.49 3.16 5.74
CA PHE A 57 19.37 3.85 6.38
C PHE A 57 18.95 3.19 7.69
N ASP A 58 18.44 3.98 8.63
CA ASP A 58 17.98 3.53 9.96
C ASP A 58 16.62 2.82 9.91
N ALA A 59 15.94 2.83 8.76
CA ALA A 59 14.71 2.07 8.55
C ALA A 59 14.56 1.53 7.12
N ALA A 60 14.03 0.32 7.02
CA ALA A 60 13.54 -0.27 5.80
C ALA A 60 12.02 -0.12 5.73
N ILE A 61 11.47 0.25 4.57
CA ILE A 61 10.03 0.15 4.31
C ILE A 61 9.79 -1.01 3.35
N ILE A 62 8.87 -1.92 3.70
CA ILE A 62 8.54 -3.08 2.88
C ILE A 62 8.19 -2.64 1.45
N PHE A 63 8.74 -3.32 0.45
CA PHE A 63 8.35 -3.09 -0.93
C PHE A 63 6.97 -3.70 -1.20
N SER A 64 5.96 -2.85 -1.30
CA SER A 64 4.58 -3.21 -1.62
C SER A 64 3.85 -2.03 -2.28
N ASP A 65 2.53 -2.10 -2.42
CA ASP A 65 1.69 -1.02 -2.94
C ASP A 65 0.38 -0.92 -2.15
N ILE A 66 -0.19 0.29 -2.03
CA ILE A 66 -1.50 0.47 -1.37
C ILE A 66 -2.65 -0.23 -2.12
N LEU A 67 -2.46 -0.52 -3.42
CA LEU A 67 -3.46 -1.14 -4.27
C LEU A 67 -3.49 -2.67 -4.21
N VAL A 68 -2.59 -3.29 -3.45
CA VAL A 68 -2.69 -4.74 -3.12
C VAL A 68 -4.00 -5.05 -2.38
N LEU A 69 -4.55 -4.09 -1.62
CA LEU A 69 -5.77 -4.29 -0.85
C LEU A 69 -7.02 -4.35 -1.76
N PRO A 70 -7.29 -3.41 -2.67
CA PRO A 70 -8.31 -3.57 -3.72
C PRO A 70 -8.17 -4.88 -4.51
N ASP A 71 -6.94 -5.24 -4.91
CA ASP A 71 -6.67 -6.46 -5.67
C ASP A 71 -7.05 -7.73 -4.87
N ALA A 72 -6.63 -7.80 -3.61
CA ALA A 72 -6.99 -8.87 -2.69
C ALA A 72 -8.49 -8.94 -2.37
N LEU A 73 -9.20 -7.81 -2.45
CA LEU A 73 -10.66 -7.75 -2.37
C LEU A 73 -11.36 -8.17 -3.67
N GLY A 74 -10.60 -8.55 -4.70
CA GLY A 74 -11.12 -9.07 -5.97
C GLY A 74 -11.37 -7.99 -7.03
N GLN A 75 -10.99 -6.74 -6.79
CA GLN A 75 -11.03 -5.72 -7.82
C GLN A 75 -9.83 -5.89 -8.75
N LYS A 76 -10.05 -5.98 -10.07
CA LYS A 76 -8.93 -6.11 -11.02
C LYS A 76 -8.06 -4.84 -11.00
N VAL A 77 -6.81 -4.97 -10.59
CA VAL A 77 -5.79 -3.91 -10.60
C VAL A 77 -4.72 -4.23 -11.65
N GLY A 78 -4.29 -3.21 -12.39
CA GLY A 78 -3.13 -3.32 -13.28
C GLY A 78 -2.34 -2.02 -13.33
N PHE A 79 -1.12 -2.10 -13.83
CA PHE A 79 -0.25 -0.93 -13.99
C PHE A 79 0.13 -0.77 -15.46
N LYS A 80 -0.16 0.41 -16.02
CA LYS A 80 0.20 0.75 -17.39
C LYS A 80 1.36 1.75 -17.39
N SER A 81 2.40 1.45 -18.17
CA SER A 81 3.55 2.34 -18.33
C SER A 81 3.12 3.73 -18.80
N GLY A 82 3.62 4.79 -18.16
CA GLY A 82 3.27 6.18 -18.45
C GLY A 82 1.88 6.64 -17.96
N ILE A 83 1.01 5.74 -17.51
CA ILE A 83 -0.35 6.04 -17.04
C ILE A 83 -0.46 5.86 -15.53
N GLY A 84 0.13 4.80 -14.98
CA GLY A 84 0.03 4.42 -13.58
C GLY A 84 -1.02 3.32 -13.35
N PRO A 85 -1.65 3.27 -12.15
CA PRO A 85 -2.60 2.24 -11.81
C PRO A 85 -3.93 2.39 -12.56
N VAL A 86 -4.50 1.26 -12.97
CA VAL A 86 -5.78 1.15 -13.65
C VAL A 86 -6.59 0.05 -12.97
N LEU A 87 -7.79 0.39 -12.50
CA LEU A 87 -8.69 -0.50 -11.80
C LEU A 87 -10.03 -0.58 -12.54
N LYS A 88 -10.73 -1.73 -12.47
CA LYS A 88 -12.14 -1.80 -12.88
C LYS A 88 -12.98 -0.96 -11.90
N PRO A 89 -13.53 0.20 -12.28
CA PRO A 89 -14.13 1.12 -11.32
C PRO A 89 -15.36 0.56 -10.61
N ILE A 90 -15.53 0.90 -9.33
CA ILE A 90 -16.77 0.70 -8.59
C ILE A 90 -17.67 1.92 -8.79
N ARG A 91 -18.94 1.68 -9.15
CA ARG A 91 -19.92 2.72 -9.52
C ARG A 91 -21.23 2.63 -8.74
N SER A 92 -21.46 1.54 -8.01
CA SER A 92 -22.68 1.37 -7.23
C SER A 92 -22.48 0.51 -5.99
N ARG A 93 -23.41 0.63 -5.05
CA ARG A 93 -23.45 -0.14 -3.81
C ARG A 93 -23.48 -1.65 -4.05
N ASN A 94 -24.16 -2.12 -5.09
CA ASN A 94 -24.23 -3.55 -5.41
C ASN A 94 -22.85 -4.17 -5.66
N GLN A 95 -21.93 -3.40 -6.27
CA GLN A 95 -20.57 -3.86 -6.54
C GLN A 95 -19.71 -3.96 -5.26
N ILE A 96 -20.09 -3.32 -4.15
CA ILE A 96 -19.42 -3.48 -2.86
C ILE A 96 -19.63 -4.91 -2.34
N GLY A 97 -20.82 -5.48 -2.57
CA GLY A 97 -21.14 -6.86 -2.20
C GLY A 97 -20.33 -7.91 -2.96
N GLU A 98 -19.78 -7.56 -4.12
CA GLU A 98 -18.90 -8.43 -4.92
C GLU A 98 -17.46 -8.49 -4.37
N LEU A 99 -17.08 -7.57 -3.47
CA LEU A 99 -15.74 -7.52 -2.89
C LEU A 99 -15.52 -8.67 -1.88
N ARG A 100 -14.50 -9.49 -2.13
CA ARG A 100 -14.23 -10.76 -1.44
C ARG A 100 -13.27 -10.59 -0.27
N GLN A 101 -13.79 -10.33 0.93
CA GLN A 101 -12.98 -10.27 2.15
C GLN A 101 -12.38 -11.64 2.54
N ALA A 102 -13.09 -12.74 2.27
CA ALA A 102 -12.67 -14.08 2.73
C ALA A 102 -11.33 -14.54 2.14
N SER A 103 -11.02 -14.18 0.88
CA SER A 103 -9.76 -14.54 0.22
C SER A 103 -8.63 -13.52 0.47
N GLN A 104 -8.92 -12.40 1.15
CA GLN A 104 -7.98 -11.29 1.30
C GLN A 104 -6.66 -11.76 1.95
N GLN A 105 -6.74 -12.52 3.04
CA GLN A 105 -5.55 -12.95 3.77
C GLN A 105 -4.69 -13.93 2.97
N GLU A 106 -5.32 -14.83 2.20
CA GLU A 106 -4.61 -15.79 1.35
C GLU A 106 -3.85 -15.06 0.23
N ILE A 107 -4.49 -14.09 -0.42
CA ILE A 107 -3.86 -13.30 -1.50
C ILE A 107 -2.71 -12.44 -0.97
N LEU A 108 -2.87 -11.84 0.22
CA LEU A 108 -1.84 -10.98 0.82
C LEU A 108 -0.75 -11.75 1.57
N LYS A 109 -0.86 -13.07 1.69
CA LYS A 109 0.10 -13.91 2.42
C LYS A 109 1.55 -13.70 1.98
N PRO A 110 1.89 -13.61 0.67
CA PRO A 110 3.26 -13.39 0.25
C PRO A 110 3.88 -12.09 0.78
N ILE A 111 3.06 -11.03 0.98
CA ILE A 111 3.53 -9.76 1.54
C ILE A 111 3.95 -9.94 3.01
N TYR A 112 3.18 -10.72 3.78
CA TYR A 112 3.52 -11.02 5.17
C TYR A 112 4.78 -11.88 5.24
N GLU A 113 4.93 -12.85 4.33
CA GLU A 113 6.16 -13.65 4.22
C GLU A 113 7.38 -12.78 3.88
N SER A 114 7.24 -11.78 2.99
CA SER A 114 8.30 -10.82 2.69
C SER A 114 8.67 -10.00 3.92
N ILE A 115 7.69 -9.54 4.70
CA ILE A 115 7.94 -8.79 5.94
C ILE A 115 8.75 -9.65 6.91
N SER A 116 8.37 -10.91 7.13
CA SER A 116 9.11 -11.81 8.01
C SER A 116 10.53 -12.08 7.52
N LYS A 117 10.74 -12.27 6.21
CA LYS A 117 12.08 -12.45 5.64
C LYS A 117 12.94 -11.20 5.74
N VAL A 118 12.36 -10.02 5.50
CA VAL A 118 13.06 -8.74 5.66
C VAL A 118 13.45 -8.54 7.12
N ALA A 119 12.50 -8.70 8.06
CA ALA A 119 12.77 -8.56 9.49
C ALA A 119 13.92 -9.46 9.96
N ALA A 120 13.95 -10.72 9.49
CA ALA A 120 15.03 -11.66 9.81
C ALA A 120 16.39 -11.31 9.16
N SER A 121 16.39 -10.46 8.13
CA SER A 121 17.60 -10.06 7.39
C SER A 121 18.17 -8.71 7.83
N LEU A 122 17.40 -7.90 8.56
CA LEU A 122 17.82 -6.59 9.02
C LEU A 122 18.72 -6.70 10.26
N GLY A 123 19.65 -5.76 10.40
CA GLY A 123 20.42 -5.59 11.63
C GLY A 123 19.54 -5.04 12.76
N PRO A 124 19.96 -5.20 14.03
CA PRO A 124 19.18 -4.76 15.19
C PRO A 124 18.93 -3.25 15.23
N ASP A 125 19.72 -2.46 14.50
CA ASP A 125 19.63 -1.00 14.44
C ASP A 125 18.80 -0.46 13.27
N VAL A 126 18.15 -1.35 12.49
CA VAL A 126 17.33 -0.95 11.33
C VAL A 126 15.88 -1.36 11.54
N ALA A 127 15.00 -0.37 11.74
CA ALA A 127 13.57 -0.63 11.96
C ALA A 127 12.86 -1.08 10.67
N LEU A 128 11.90 -2.00 10.76
CA LEU A 128 11.03 -2.36 9.64
C LEU A 128 9.68 -1.61 9.68
N ILE A 129 9.41 -0.87 8.61
CA ILE A 129 8.16 -0.14 8.35
C ILE A 129 7.25 -0.97 7.44
N GLY A 130 6.10 -1.36 7.98
CA GLY A 130 4.93 -1.79 7.23
C GLY A 130 4.04 -0.60 6.86
N PHE A 131 3.15 -0.77 5.88
CA PHE A 131 2.24 0.31 5.49
C PHE A 131 0.95 -0.13 4.81
N ALA A 132 -0.02 0.78 4.76
CA ALA A 132 -1.21 0.66 3.93
C ALA A 132 -1.70 2.03 3.45
N GLY A 133 -2.59 2.05 2.45
CA GLY A 133 -3.33 3.24 2.09
C GLY A 133 -4.47 3.49 3.08
N ALA A 134 -4.75 4.76 3.38
CA ALA A 134 -5.93 5.14 4.15
C ALA A 134 -7.22 4.75 3.41
N PRO A 135 -8.32 4.41 4.12
CA PRO A 135 -9.57 4.03 3.49
C PRO A 135 -10.10 5.03 2.44
N TRP A 136 -10.00 6.34 2.70
CA TRP A 136 -10.38 7.38 1.75
C TRP A 136 -9.54 7.34 0.46
N THR A 137 -8.22 7.33 0.61
CA THR A 137 -7.28 7.25 -0.52
C THR A 137 -7.49 5.98 -1.34
N VAL A 138 -7.70 4.83 -0.69
CA VAL A 138 -7.96 3.56 -1.39
C VAL A 138 -9.32 3.62 -2.11
N ALA A 139 -10.39 4.07 -1.43
CA ALA A 139 -11.71 4.26 -2.04
C ALA A 139 -11.65 5.16 -3.27
N THR A 140 -10.85 6.22 -3.22
CA THR A 140 -10.61 7.12 -4.35
C THR A 140 -10.11 6.36 -5.58
N TYR A 141 -9.11 5.49 -5.44
CA TYR A 141 -8.64 4.65 -6.55
C TYR A 141 -9.69 3.64 -7.01
N MET A 142 -10.37 2.99 -6.07
CA MET A 142 -11.38 1.96 -6.37
C MET A 142 -12.56 2.53 -7.14
N VAL A 143 -13.01 3.73 -6.77
CA VAL A 143 -14.11 4.43 -7.42
C VAL A 143 -13.61 5.06 -8.70
N GLU A 144 -12.54 5.85 -8.74
CA GLU A 144 -12.12 6.52 -9.98
C GLU A 144 -11.67 5.53 -11.07
N GLY A 145 -11.07 4.41 -10.68
CA GLY A 145 -10.44 3.46 -11.60
C GLY A 145 -8.96 3.73 -11.86
N GLY A 146 -8.33 4.61 -11.07
CA GLY A 146 -6.96 5.07 -11.27
C GLY A 146 -6.77 6.49 -10.74
N SER A 147 -5.67 7.14 -11.12
CA SER A 147 -5.45 8.55 -10.82
C SER A 147 -6.40 9.43 -11.65
N SER A 148 -6.97 10.47 -11.03
CA SER A 148 -7.94 11.38 -11.66
C SER A 148 -7.58 12.83 -11.31
N LYS A 149 -7.82 13.77 -12.23
CA LYS A 149 -7.51 15.20 -11.98
C LYS A 149 -8.54 15.89 -11.08
N GLY A 150 -9.78 15.42 -11.09
CA GLY A 150 -10.90 16.05 -10.36
C GLY A 150 -11.49 15.19 -9.26
N PHE A 151 -11.28 13.87 -9.31
CA PHE A 151 -11.87 12.91 -8.37
C PHE A 151 -13.40 13.06 -8.28
N ASN A 152 -14.04 13.36 -9.42
CA ASN A 152 -15.44 13.75 -9.47
C ASN A 152 -16.37 12.57 -9.12
N TYR A 153 -16.01 11.33 -9.46
CA TYR A 153 -16.87 10.18 -9.18
C TYR A 153 -16.90 9.86 -7.70
N VAL A 154 -15.73 9.84 -7.04
CA VAL A 154 -15.67 9.55 -5.60
C VAL A 154 -16.33 10.66 -4.78
N LYS A 155 -16.10 11.93 -5.14
CA LYS A 155 -16.73 13.08 -4.47
C LYS A 155 -18.24 13.09 -4.67
N ASN A 156 -18.70 12.90 -5.91
CA ASN A 156 -20.13 12.88 -6.20
C ASN A 156 -20.81 11.74 -5.44
N TRP A 157 -20.23 10.54 -5.39
CA TRP A 157 -20.80 9.44 -4.61
C TRP A 157 -20.86 9.78 -3.12
N ALA A 158 -19.76 10.24 -2.53
CA ALA A 158 -19.72 10.60 -1.11
C ALA A 158 -20.78 11.65 -0.71
N ILE A 159 -21.15 12.54 -1.64
CA ILE A 159 -22.19 13.57 -1.44
C ILE A 159 -23.60 13.04 -1.74
N SER A 160 -23.79 12.36 -2.87
CA SER A 160 -25.12 11.97 -3.37
C SER A 160 -25.70 10.75 -2.65
N ASP A 161 -24.83 9.86 -2.16
CA ASP A 161 -25.20 8.67 -1.39
C ASP A 161 -24.18 8.42 -0.27
N PRO A 162 -24.22 9.21 0.82
CA PRO A 162 -23.28 9.09 1.93
C PRO A 162 -23.37 7.74 2.65
N GLU A 163 -24.56 7.16 2.72
CA GLU A 163 -24.78 5.85 3.36
C GLU A 163 -24.11 4.73 2.57
N GLY A 164 -24.32 4.67 1.25
CA GLY A 164 -23.66 3.69 0.40
C GLY A 164 -22.14 3.90 0.33
N PHE A 165 -21.67 5.14 0.34
CA PHE A 165 -20.23 5.42 0.42
C PHE A 165 -19.63 4.97 1.76
N ARG A 166 -20.36 5.15 2.87
CA ARG A 166 -19.91 4.68 4.19
C ARG A 166 -19.75 3.17 4.25
N GLU A 167 -20.56 2.41 3.51
CA GLU A 167 -20.39 0.95 3.42
C GLU A 167 -19.05 0.56 2.78
N LEU A 168 -18.63 1.26 1.72
CA LEU A 168 -17.32 1.06 1.11
C LEU A 168 -16.21 1.39 2.11
N ILE A 169 -16.31 2.53 2.78
CA ILE A 169 -15.31 2.97 3.77
C ILE A 169 -15.23 1.99 4.94
N LYS A 170 -16.37 1.53 5.48
CA LYS A 170 -16.40 0.53 6.56
C LYS A 170 -15.68 -0.75 6.14
N LYS A 171 -15.96 -1.24 4.92
CA LYS A 171 -15.30 -2.43 4.39
C LYS A 171 -13.78 -2.27 4.28
N LEU A 172 -13.33 -1.10 3.85
CA LEU A 172 -11.91 -0.76 3.77
C LEU A 172 -11.25 -0.60 5.14
N ILE A 173 -11.94 -0.03 6.12
CA ILE A 173 -11.44 0.04 7.51
C ILE A 173 -11.19 -1.37 8.04
N GLU A 174 -12.16 -2.28 7.91
CA GLU A 174 -12.02 -3.67 8.37
C GLU A 174 -10.85 -4.37 7.66
N SER A 175 -10.79 -4.26 6.34
CA SER A 175 -9.76 -4.90 5.52
C SER A 175 -8.36 -4.33 5.77
N THR A 176 -8.21 -3.01 5.91
CA THR A 176 -6.94 -2.36 6.25
C THR A 176 -6.50 -2.73 7.65
N THR A 177 -7.42 -2.80 8.63
CA THR A 177 -7.10 -3.19 10.01
C THR A 177 -6.52 -4.61 10.06
N VAL A 178 -7.16 -5.57 9.38
CA VAL A 178 -6.65 -6.93 9.28
C VAL A 178 -5.28 -6.95 8.61
N HIS A 179 -5.12 -6.22 7.50
CA HIS A 179 -3.86 -6.19 6.77
C HIS A 179 -2.71 -5.66 7.63
N LEU A 180 -2.90 -4.51 8.28
CA LEU A 180 -1.88 -3.90 9.15
C LEU A 180 -1.56 -4.78 10.37
N THR A 181 -2.57 -5.41 10.99
CA THR A 181 -2.37 -6.35 12.10
C THR A 181 -1.48 -7.51 11.67
N LYS A 182 -1.70 -8.07 10.47
CA LYS A 182 -0.86 -9.15 9.92
C LYS A 182 0.55 -8.69 9.57
N GLN A 183 0.74 -7.44 9.15
CA GLN A 183 2.09 -6.90 8.97
C GLN A 183 2.85 -6.80 10.30
N ILE A 184 2.18 -6.38 11.38
CA ILE A 184 2.77 -6.31 12.73
C ILE A 184 3.14 -7.73 13.20
N GLU A 185 2.22 -8.69 13.11
CA GLU A 185 2.47 -10.09 13.45
C GLU A 185 3.66 -10.68 12.67
N ALA A 186 3.85 -10.25 11.41
CA ALA A 186 4.93 -10.72 10.55
C ALA A 186 6.29 -10.08 10.85
N GLY A 187 6.35 -9.01 11.65
CA GLY A 187 7.60 -8.37 12.08
C GLY A 187 7.75 -6.89 11.72
N ALA A 188 6.70 -6.21 11.24
CA ALA A 188 6.73 -4.75 11.11
C ALA A 188 6.70 -4.09 12.51
N GLU A 189 7.70 -3.26 12.80
CA GLU A 189 7.82 -2.51 14.07
C GLU A 189 7.11 -1.16 14.00
N VAL A 190 6.92 -0.65 12.79
CA VAL A 190 6.32 0.65 12.50
C VAL A 190 5.26 0.46 11.44
N ILE A 191 4.11 1.12 11.59
CA ILE A 191 3.08 1.15 10.56
C ILE A 191 2.86 2.58 10.09
N GLN A 192 2.94 2.78 8.78
CA GLN A 192 2.61 4.04 8.12
C GLN A 192 1.29 3.92 7.34
N ILE A 193 0.40 4.91 7.51
CA ILE A 193 -0.83 5.01 6.74
C ILE A 193 -0.70 6.17 5.76
N PHE A 194 -0.86 5.89 4.47
CA PHE A 194 -0.79 6.90 3.40
C PHE A 194 -2.18 7.40 3.04
N ASP A 195 -2.53 8.61 3.49
CA ASP A 195 -3.74 9.30 3.04
C ASP A 195 -3.44 10.38 1.98
N SER A 196 -2.83 9.94 0.88
CA SER A 196 -2.33 10.79 -0.20
C SER A 196 -3.40 11.71 -0.83
N TRP A 197 -4.67 11.33 -0.74
CA TRP A 197 -5.79 12.08 -1.33
C TRP A 197 -6.66 12.80 -0.30
N ALA A 198 -6.30 12.84 0.99
CA ALA A 198 -7.04 13.62 1.99
C ALA A 198 -7.19 15.10 1.60
N GLY A 199 -6.15 15.69 1.01
CA GLY A 199 -6.09 17.12 0.69
C GLY A 199 -7.09 17.60 -0.39
N ILE A 200 -7.86 16.69 -1.01
CA ILE A 200 -8.90 17.07 -1.98
C ILE A 200 -10.26 17.33 -1.31
N LEU A 201 -10.40 17.00 -0.03
CA LEU A 201 -11.59 17.20 0.79
C LEU A 201 -11.58 18.59 1.45
N SER A 202 -12.75 19.16 1.68
CA SER A 202 -12.88 20.33 2.56
C SER A 202 -12.68 19.94 4.04
N PRO A 203 -12.37 20.88 4.94
CA PRO A 203 -12.17 20.58 6.37
C PRO A 203 -13.36 19.92 7.09
N ARG A 204 -14.58 20.03 6.52
CA ARG A 204 -15.78 19.37 7.06
C ARG A 204 -15.94 17.94 6.55
N GLU A 205 -15.44 17.67 5.35
CA GLU A 205 -15.52 16.35 4.71
C GLU A 205 -14.38 15.43 5.15
N PHE A 206 -13.22 16.01 5.49
CA PHE A 206 -12.09 15.32 6.13
C PHE A 206 -12.41 14.98 7.59
#